data_AF-A0A1M5S8C8-F1
#
_entry.id   AF-A0A1M5S8C8-F1
#
_cell.length_a   1.000
_cell.length_b   1.000
_cell.length_c   1.000
_cell.angle_alpha   90.00
_cell.angle_beta   90.00
_cell.angle_gamma   90.00
#
_symmetry.space_group_name_H-M   'P 1'
#
loop_
_entity.id
_entity.type
_entity.pdbx_description
1 polymer ?
#
loop_
_entity_poly.entity_id
_entity_poly.type
_entity_poly.pdbx_seq_one_letter_code
_entity_poly.pdbx_strand_id
1 'polypeptide(L)'
;MKNYRNMKADILFAIKITLIISIPLSILYRLFSEPLAVFLYNDKKVGEYLRILSYSTVFMALQHTFSGILQGLNKHTAITINRLIGMSIQLLLVYFLVGNPKFGINGFFIGFYLRIFVIFLLDLVTLRSIVKFRFRHIN
;
A
#
# COMPACT_ATOMS: atom_id res chain seq x y z
N MET A 1 -19.36 -4.47 25.65
CA MET A 1 -17.95 -4.90 25.54
C MET A 1 -17.69 -6.03 24.50
N LYS A 2 -18.66 -6.91 24.20
CA LYS A 2 -18.48 -8.06 23.28
C LYS A 2 -18.08 -7.69 21.84
N ASN A 3 -18.59 -6.59 21.29
CA ASN A 3 -18.29 -6.18 19.91
C ASN A 3 -16.85 -5.69 19.66
N TYR A 4 -16.14 -5.19 20.69
CA TYR A 4 -14.79 -4.63 20.49
C TYR A 4 -13.71 -5.71 20.35
N ARG A 5 -13.87 -6.82 21.08
CA ARG A 5 -13.00 -7.99 20.93
C ARG A 5 -13.18 -8.63 19.57
N ASN A 6 -14.43 -8.76 19.11
CA ASN A 6 -14.73 -9.30 17.79
C ASN A 6 -14.14 -8.39 16.70
N MET A 7 -14.32 -7.07 16.78
CA MET A 7 -13.77 -6.15 15.79
C MET A 7 -12.23 -6.18 15.72
N LYS A 8 -11.53 -6.34 16.84
CA LYS A 8 -10.06 -6.52 16.84
C LYS A 8 -9.65 -7.86 16.24
N ALA A 9 -10.40 -8.92 16.53
CA ALA A 9 -10.16 -10.24 15.95
C ALA A 9 -10.37 -10.22 14.43
N ASP A 10 -11.43 -9.56 13.94
CA ASP A 10 -11.72 -9.43 12.50
C ASP A 10 -10.62 -8.65 11.76
N ILE A 11 -10.15 -7.54 12.35
CA ILE A 11 -9.03 -6.75 11.81
C ILE A 11 -7.75 -7.59 11.73
N LEU A 12 -7.42 -8.30 12.81
CA LEU A 12 -6.22 -9.15 12.86
C LEU A 12 -6.32 -10.32 11.89
N PHE A 13 -7.51 -10.89 11.74
CA PHE A 13 -7.80 -11.97 10.80
C PHE A 13 -7.65 -11.50 9.35
N ALA A 14 -8.20 -10.34 8.99
CA ALA A 14 -8.01 -9.74 7.67
C ALA A 14 -6.54 -9.51 7.35
N ILE A 15 -5.77 -8.93 8.28
CA ILE A 15 -4.32 -8.72 8.11
C ILE A 15 -3.59 -10.05 7.92
N LYS A 16 -3.90 -11.08 8.74
CA LYS A 16 -3.29 -12.41 8.62
C LYS A 16 -3.58 -13.05 7.27
N ILE A 17 -4.85 -13.03 6.83
CA ILE A 17 -5.24 -13.58 5.53
C ILE A 17 -4.52 -12.85 4.40
N THR A 18 -4.51 -11.52 4.41
CA THR A 18 -3.80 -10.74 3.39
C THR A 18 -2.33 -11.14 3.35
N LEU A 19 -1.67 -11.30 4.50
CA LEU A 19 -0.26 -11.67 4.52
C LEU A 19 -0.03 -13.09 3.96
N ILE A 20 -0.86 -14.05 4.36
CA ILE A 20 -0.78 -15.44 3.89
C ILE A 20 -1.01 -15.54 2.38
N ILE A 21 -1.88 -14.71 1.80
CA ILE A 21 -2.16 -14.71 0.36
C ILE A 21 -1.11 -13.90 -0.40
N SER A 22 -0.74 -12.73 0.10
CA SER A 22 0.15 -11.80 -0.62
C SER A 22 1.59 -12.29 -0.75
N ILE A 23 2.10 -13.07 0.23
CA ILE A 23 3.44 -13.67 0.16
C ILE A 23 3.59 -14.62 -1.05
N PRO A 24 2.81 -15.71 -1.18
CA PRO A 24 2.93 -16.61 -2.33
C PRO A 24 2.58 -15.91 -3.64
N LEU A 25 1.64 -14.96 -3.62
CA LEU A 25 1.28 -14.18 -4.80
C LEU A 25 2.43 -13.28 -5.27
N SER A 26 3.19 -12.68 -4.36
CA SER A 26 4.39 -11.89 -4.68
C SER A 26 5.49 -12.76 -5.29
N ILE A 27 5.68 -13.98 -4.78
CA ILE A 27 6.62 -14.95 -5.34
C ILE A 27 6.20 -15.34 -6.76
N LEU A 28 4.93 -15.67 -6.95
CA LEU A 28 4.37 -16.01 -8.27
C LEU A 28 4.55 -14.83 -9.23
N TYR A 29 4.19 -13.62 -8.81
CA TYR A 29 4.32 -12.43 -9.64
C TYR A 29 5.77 -12.14 -10.03
N ARG A 30 6.72 -12.38 -9.13
CA ARG A 30 8.15 -12.26 -9.40
C ARG A 30 8.65 -13.31 -10.40
N LEU A 31 8.19 -14.55 -10.33
CA LEU A 31 8.57 -15.60 -11.28
C LEU A 31 8.00 -15.31 -12.68
N PHE A 32 6.79 -14.76 -12.73
CA PHE A 32 6.12 -14.44 -13.99
C PHE A 32 6.44 -13.04 -14.52
N SER A 33 7.22 -12.21 -13.83
CA SER A 33 7.43 -10.81 -14.22
C SER A 33 8.10 -10.67 -15.59
N GLU A 34 9.06 -11.53 -15.91
CA GLU A 34 9.79 -11.54 -17.18
C GLU A 34 8.94 -12.06 -18.35
N PRO A 35 8.26 -13.22 -18.25
CA PRO A 35 7.36 -13.66 -19.32
C PRO A 35 6.16 -12.72 -19.51
N LEU A 36 5.62 -12.12 -18.44
CA LEU A 36 4.58 -11.09 -18.53
C LEU A 36 5.06 -9.85 -19.30
N ALA A 37 6.28 -9.39 -19.04
CA ALA A 37 6.85 -8.22 -19.72
C ALA A 37 7.00 -8.44 -21.22
N VAL A 38 7.56 -9.58 -21.61
CA VAL A 38 7.77 -9.92 -23.02
C VAL A 38 6.42 -10.15 -23.71
N PHE A 39 5.47 -10.79 -23.04
CA PHE A 39 4.15 -11.06 -23.61
C PHE A 39 3.32 -9.77 -23.81
N LEU A 40 3.32 -8.86 -22.84
CA LEU A 40 2.50 -7.63 -22.89
C LEU A 40 3.17 -6.47 -23.62
N TYR A 41 4.49 -6.32 -23.46
CA TYR A 41 5.21 -5.12 -23.91
C TYR A 41 6.33 -5.41 -24.91
N ASN A 42 6.64 -6.70 -25.19
CA ASN A 42 7.73 -7.12 -26.08
C ASN A 42 9.10 -6.51 -25.71
N ASP A 43 9.27 -6.07 -24.46
CA ASP A 43 10.50 -5.42 -23.97
C ASP A 43 10.93 -6.02 -22.63
N LYS A 44 12.16 -6.54 -22.62
CA LYS A 44 12.79 -7.15 -21.43
C LYS A 44 13.09 -6.13 -20.32
N LYS A 45 13.29 -4.85 -20.65
CA LYS A 45 13.51 -3.79 -19.66
C LYS A 45 12.30 -3.59 -18.76
N VAL A 46 11.10 -3.79 -19.30
CA VAL A 46 9.85 -3.74 -18.51
C VAL A 46 9.80 -4.90 -17.50
N GLY A 47 10.47 -6.02 -17.79
CA GLY A 47 10.63 -7.14 -16.87
C GLY A 47 11.39 -6.77 -15.60
N GLU A 48 12.44 -5.95 -15.71
CA GLU A 48 13.18 -5.45 -14.54
C GLU A 48 12.29 -4.54 -13.67
N TYR A 49 11.49 -3.69 -14.30
CA TYR A 49 10.52 -2.83 -13.60
C TYR A 49 9.44 -3.62 -12.86
N LEU A 50 8.85 -4.61 -13.52
CA LEU A 50 7.87 -5.52 -12.92
C LEU A 50 8.49 -6.29 -11.75
N ARG A 51 9.74 -6.74 -11.89
CA ARG A 51 10.46 -7.43 -10.83
C ARG A 51 10.72 -6.52 -9.64
N ILE A 52 11.08 -5.25 -9.85
CA ILE A 52 11.20 -4.25 -8.78
C ILE A 52 9.86 -4.07 -8.06
N LEU A 53 8.77 -3.87 -8.80
CA LEU A 53 7.43 -3.70 -8.24
C LEU A 53 6.95 -4.92 -7.45
N SER A 54 7.35 -6.14 -7.87
CA SER A 54 6.92 -7.39 -7.24
C SER A 54 7.29 -7.50 -5.76
N TYR A 55 8.43 -6.91 -5.35
CA TYR A 55 8.84 -6.86 -3.95
C TYR A 55 7.90 -6.03 -3.08
N SER A 56 7.29 -5.00 -3.67
CA SER A 56 6.41 -4.09 -2.95
C SER A 56 4.95 -4.53 -2.99
N THR A 57 4.62 -5.59 -3.73
CA THR A 57 3.27 -6.15 -3.80
C THR A 57 2.74 -6.54 -2.42
N VAL A 58 3.57 -7.10 -1.54
CA VAL A 58 3.16 -7.45 -0.16
C VAL A 58 2.80 -6.21 0.64
N PHE A 59 3.66 -5.19 0.63
CA PHE A 59 3.39 -3.92 1.31
C PHE A 59 2.16 -3.22 0.75
N MET A 60 1.99 -3.25 -0.56
CA MET A 60 0.83 -2.68 -1.24
C MET A 60 -0.46 -3.40 -0.84
N ALA A 61 -0.48 -4.74 -0.84
CA ALA A 61 -1.63 -5.53 -0.40
C ALA A 61 -2.00 -5.22 1.07
N LEU A 62 -1.00 -5.07 1.93
CA LEU A 62 -1.19 -4.70 3.32
C LEU A 62 -1.77 -3.29 3.46
N GLN A 63 -1.25 -2.31 2.71
CA GLN A 63 -1.80 -0.96 2.63
C GLN A 63 -3.28 -0.97 2.19
N HIS A 64 -3.60 -1.71 1.12
CA HIS A 64 -4.99 -1.84 0.65
C HIS A 64 -5.91 -2.46 1.69
N THR A 65 -5.41 -3.43 2.47
CA THR A 65 -6.15 -4.05 3.56
C THR A 65 -6.43 -3.04 4.68
N PHE A 66 -5.42 -2.27 5.10
CA PHE A 66 -5.61 -1.20 6.09
C PHE A 66 -6.63 -0.16 5.63
N SER A 67 -6.52 0.31 4.40
CA SER A 67 -7.52 1.23 3.84
C SER A 67 -8.92 0.58 3.78
N GLY A 68 -9.05 -0.71 3.44
CA GLY A 68 -10.32 -1.43 3.46
C GLY A 68 -10.94 -1.51 4.87
N ILE A 69 -10.12 -1.81 5.88
CA ILE A 69 -10.54 -1.83 7.28
C ILE A 69 -11.04 -0.45 7.72
N LEU A 70 -10.29 0.63 7.44
CA LEU A 70 -10.71 1.99 7.81
C LEU A 70 -12.01 2.40 7.10
N GLN A 71 -12.21 1.97 5.83
CA GLN A 71 -13.46 2.19 5.11
C GLN A 71 -14.63 1.47 5.79
N GLY A 72 -14.45 0.21 6.19
CA GLY A 72 -15.45 -0.56 6.93
C GLY A 72 -15.77 0.01 8.32
N LEU A 73 -14.88 0.83 8.90
CA LEU A 73 -15.10 1.54 10.16
C LEU A 73 -15.75 2.92 9.99
N ASN A 74 -16.29 3.26 8.81
CA ASN A 74 -16.86 4.57 8.46
C ASN A 74 -15.85 5.72 8.60
N LYS A 75 -14.56 5.48 8.35
CA LYS A 75 -13.48 6.48 8.41
C LYS A 75 -12.95 6.86 7.03
N HIS A 76 -13.82 6.80 6.02
CA HIS A 76 -13.48 7.12 4.63
C HIS A 76 -12.87 8.52 4.46
N THR A 77 -13.37 9.53 5.19
CA THR A 77 -12.84 10.91 5.13
C THR A 77 -11.35 10.98 5.50
N ALA A 78 -10.92 10.25 6.53
CA ALA A 78 -9.53 10.23 6.94
C ALA A 78 -8.63 9.54 5.89
N ILE A 79 -9.13 8.47 5.27
CA ILE A 79 -8.44 7.74 4.21
C ILE A 79 -8.25 8.63 2.98
N THR A 80 -9.28 9.37 2.60
CA THR A 80 -9.22 10.29 1.47
C THR A 80 -8.17 11.37 1.70
N ILE A 81 -8.10 11.94 2.90
CA ILE A 81 -7.06 12.92 3.26
C ILE A 81 -5.66 12.28 3.22
N ASN A 82 -5.48 11.11 3.82
CA ASN A 82 -4.21 10.38 3.80
C ASN A 82 -3.74 10.10 2.36
N ARG A 83 -4.68 9.72 1.50
CA ARG A 83 -4.42 9.40 0.09
C ARG A 83 -4.11 10.64 -0.74
N LEU A 84 -4.81 11.74 -0.50
CA LEU A 84 -4.50 13.04 -1.10
C LEU A 84 -3.08 13.49 -0.74
N ILE A 85 -2.70 13.43 0.53
CA ILE A 85 -1.34 13.77 0.98
C ILE A 85 -0.30 12.90 0.26
N GLY A 86 -0.52 11.58 0.23
CA GLY A 86 0.40 10.66 -0.43
C GLY A 86 0.50 10.88 -1.94
N MET A 87 -0.62 11.15 -2.61
CA MET A 87 -0.65 11.46 -4.04
C MET A 87 0.04 12.79 -4.36
N SER A 88 -0.17 13.83 -3.54
CA SER A 88 0.53 15.10 -3.68
C SER A 88 2.04 14.95 -3.53
N ILE A 89 2.50 14.17 -2.54
CA ILE A 89 3.93 13.85 -2.37
C ILE A 89 4.46 13.08 -3.58
N GLN A 90 3.73 12.07 -4.06
CA GLN A 90 4.14 11.34 -5.27
C GLN A 90 4.27 12.27 -6.47
N LEU A 91 3.29 13.15 -6.67
CA LEU A 91 3.27 14.07 -7.80
C LEU A 91 4.48 15.01 -7.77
N LEU A 92 4.78 15.58 -6.61
CA LEU A 92 5.97 16.43 -6.41
C LEU A 92 7.25 15.65 -6.70
N LEU A 93 7.41 14.46 -6.11
CA LEU A 93 8.61 13.64 -6.32
C LEU A 93 8.79 13.23 -7.77
N VAL A 94 7.72 12.77 -8.42
CA VAL A 94 7.76 12.40 -9.83
C VAL A 94 8.14 13.62 -10.67
N TYR A 95 7.54 14.78 -10.42
CA TYR A 95 7.86 16.01 -11.13
C TYR A 95 9.35 16.40 -11.01
N PHE A 96 9.91 16.37 -9.79
CA PHE A 96 11.32 16.72 -9.56
C PHE A 96 12.32 15.63 -9.99
N LEU A 97 12.06 14.36 -9.70
CA LEU A 97 13.00 13.25 -9.95
C LEU A 97 12.93 12.76 -11.40
N VAL A 98 11.74 12.66 -12.00
CA VAL A 98 11.60 12.24 -13.40
C VAL A 98 12.01 13.37 -14.35
N GLY A 99 11.81 14.63 -13.94
CA GLY A 99 12.32 15.79 -14.66
C GLY A 99 13.85 15.81 -14.79
N ASN A 100 14.58 15.03 -13.96
CA ASN A 100 16.02 14.91 -14.03
C ASN A 100 16.43 13.68 -14.88
N PRO A 101 17.08 13.86 -16.05
CA PRO A 101 17.37 12.78 -17.00
C PRO A 101 18.32 11.70 -16.45
N LYS A 102 19.01 11.95 -15.34
CA LYS A 102 19.81 10.95 -14.63
C LYS A 102 18.98 9.88 -13.90
N PHE A 103 17.77 10.22 -13.46
CA PHE A 103 16.90 9.31 -12.70
C PHE A 103 15.75 8.74 -13.51
N GLY A 104 15.27 9.44 -14.55
CA GLY A 104 14.29 8.91 -15.51
C GLY A 104 13.15 8.13 -14.86
N ILE A 105 12.89 6.91 -15.34
CA ILE A 105 11.86 6.00 -14.81
C ILE A 105 12.13 5.58 -13.35
N ASN A 106 13.38 5.55 -12.89
CA ASN A 106 13.69 5.20 -11.50
C ASN A 106 13.15 6.24 -10.51
N GLY A 107 13.05 7.51 -10.94
CA GLY A 107 12.38 8.56 -10.17
C GLY A 107 10.91 8.25 -9.85
N PHE A 108 10.21 7.61 -10.79
CA PHE A 108 8.84 7.16 -10.57
C PHE A 108 8.75 6.07 -9.50
N PHE A 109 9.62 5.06 -9.54
CA PHE A 109 9.61 3.99 -8.54
C PHE A 109 9.89 4.51 -7.13
N ILE A 110 10.85 5.43 -6.99
CA ILE A 110 11.16 6.08 -5.71
C ILE A 110 9.93 6.82 -5.18
N GLY A 111 9.28 7.64 -6.01
CA GLY A 111 8.06 8.36 -5.64
C GLY A 111 6.91 7.42 -5.28
N PHE A 112 6.76 6.31 -6.01
CA PHE A 112 5.74 5.31 -5.77
C PHE A 112 5.95 4.58 -4.44
N TYR A 113 7.18 4.19 -4.13
CA TYR A 113 7.51 3.56 -2.84
C TYR A 113 7.35 4.52 -1.68
N LEU A 114 7.80 5.76 -1.82
CA LEU A 114 7.61 6.74 -0.76
C LEU A 114 6.12 7.01 -0.53
N ARG A 115 5.31 7.09 -1.58
CA ARG A 115 3.84 7.21 -1.45
C ARG A 115 3.26 6.04 -0.67
N ILE A 116 3.57 4.81 -1.07
CA ILE A 116 3.05 3.60 -0.39
C ILE A 116 3.42 3.67 1.09
N PHE A 117 4.68 3.98 1.39
CA PHE A 117 5.19 4.06 2.75
C PHE A 117 4.51 5.16 3.58
N VAL A 118 4.37 6.36 3.03
CA VAL A 118 3.71 7.49 3.70
C VAL A 118 2.24 7.16 3.98
N ILE A 119 1.48 6.71 2.98
CA ILE A 119 0.06 6.37 3.18
C ILE A 119 -0.08 5.23 4.18
N PHE A 120 0.78 4.22 4.13
CA PHE A 120 0.79 3.13 5.09
C PHE A 120 1.00 3.61 6.52
N LEU A 121 1.96 4.51 6.75
CA LEU A 121 2.19 5.13 8.06
C LEU A 121 1.00 5.95 8.52
N LEU A 122 0.42 6.76 7.63
CA LEU A 122 -0.75 7.58 7.94
C LEU A 122 -1.95 6.69 8.30
N ASP A 123 -2.23 5.64 7.52
CA ASP A 123 -3.31 4.69 7.79
C ASP A 123 -3.09 3.94 9.11
N LEU A 124 -1.84 3.58 9.45
CA LEU A 124 -1.49 3.00 10.75
C LEU A 124 -1.74 3.97 11.91
N VAL A 125 -1.36 5.24 11.77
CA VAL A 125 -1.58 6.28 12.79
C VAL A 125 -3.07 6.54 12.96
N THR A 126 -3.81 6.66 11.87
CA THR A 126 -5.27 6.81 11.87
C THR A 126 -5.93 5.61 12.55
N LEU A 127 -5.52 4.38 12.21
CA LEU A 127 -6.02 3.15 12.85
C LEU A 127 -5.79 3.16 14.36
N ARG A 128 -4.56 3.47 14.80
CA ARG A 128 -4.21 3.55 16.23
C ARG A 128 -5.01 4.65 16.94
N SER A 129 -5.14 5.81 16.33
CA SER A 129 -5.91 6.94 16.87
C SER A 129 -7.38 6.56 17.07
N ILE A 130 -8.00 5.89 16.09
CA ILE A 130 -9.39 5.44 16.18
C ILE A 130 -9.57 4.38 17.28
N VAL A 131 -8.69 3.36 17.31
CA VAL A 131 -8.75 2.31 18.34
C VAL A 131 -8.58 2.90 19.74
N LYS A 132 -7.76 3.95 19.89
CA LYS A 132 -7.57 4.70 21.15
C LYS A 132 -8.75 5.62 21.49
N PHE A 133 -9.30 6.34 20.51
CA PHE A 133 -10.44 7.25 20.70
C PHE A 133 -11.71 6.51 21.11
N ARG A 134 -11.96 5.35 20.49
CA ARG A 134 -13.10 4.51 20.84
C ARG A 134 -13.02 3.97 22.26
N PHE A 135 -11.83 3.92 22.84
CA PHE A 135 -11.59 3.54 24.23
C PHE A 135 -12.00 4.65 25.21
N ARG A 136 -12.01 5.92 24.81
CA ARG A 136 -12.31 7.05 25.71
C ARG A 136 -13.80 7.42 25.81
N HIS A 137 -14.63 7.00 24.86
CA HIS A 137 -16.08 7.24 24.90
C HIS A 137 -16.86 6.11 25.62
N ILE A 138 -16.16 5.19 26.28
CA ILE A 138 -16.76 4.14 27.13
C ILE A 138 -16.09 4.19 28.51
N ASN A 139 -16.13 5.35 29.13
CA ASN A 139 -15.97 5.55 30.57
C ASN A 139 -16.74 6.80 30.97
#